data_AF-A0A1V6IRM9-F1
#
_entry.id   AF-A0A1V6IRM9-F1
#
_cell.length_a   1.000
_cell.length_b   1.000
_cell.length_c   1.000
_cell.angle_alpha   90.00
_cell.angle_beta   90.00
_cell.angle_gamma   90.00
#
_symmetry.space_group_name_H-M   'P 1'
#
loop_
_entity.id
_entity.type
_entity.pdbx_description
1 polymer ?
#
loop_
_entity_poly.entity_id
_entity_poly.type
_entity_poly.pdbx_seq_one_letter_code
_entity_poly.pdbx_strand_id
1 'polypeptide(L)'
;MKRVNDEEMQTMFEKGQTKRAIANHFGVSEQYIGKRLKQLEAYRLPESVQKLTDKQKKYALARAEGKSKTDSAMEAYDTKDRDSAKALGYTLSKDPDINTAIHDLLAQEGIPRRRRIQRLKDMIECSDMNVVGKGLDMANKMTGEYAPLQVDMTLTDEMIVKWIDCAVEMAKANAIEIEDSTANKN
;
A
#
# COMPACT_ATOMS: atom_id res chain seq x y z
N MET A 1 29.57 10.82 29.51
CA MET A 1 28.53 9.76 29.51
C MET A 1 29.18 8.50 28.97
N LYS A 2 29.28 7.40 29.75
CA LYS A 2 29.91 6.16 29.25
C LYS A 2 29.04 5.62 28.11
N ARG A 3 29.63 5.49 26.91
CA ARG A 3 28.93 5.00 25.72
C ARG A 3 28.93 3.47 25.82
N VAL A 4 27.78 2.89 26.18
CA VAL A 4 27.60 1.43 26.18
C VAL A 4 27.53 0.96 24.74
N ASN A 5 28.24 -0.12 24.41
CA ASN A 5 28.12 -0.75 23.12
C ASN A 5 26.87 -1.64 23.09
N ASP A 6 25.90 -1.29 22.23
CA ASP A 6 24.60 -1.96 22.18
C ASP A 6 24.69 -3.41 21.68
N GLU A 7 25.59 -3.69 20.74
CA GLU A 7 25.80 -5.03 20.17
C GLU A 7 26.36 -5.99 21.23
N GLU A 8 27.39 -5.55 21.94
CA GLU A 8 28.01 -6.32 23.02
C GLU A 8 27.02 -6.54 24.18
N MET A 9 26.21 -5.54 24.51
CA MET A 9 25.15 -5.65 25.52
C MET A 9 24.07 -6.67 25.11
N GLN A 10 23.63 -6.67 23.84
CA GLN A 10 22.66 -7.64 23.32
C GLN A 10 23.22 -9.07 23.36
N THR A 11 24.45 -9.28 22.90
CA THR A 11 25.06 -10.62 22.91
C THR A 11 25.22 -11.18 24.33
N MET A 12 25.55 -10.34 25.32
CA MET A 12 25.59 -10.76 26.74
C MET A 12 24.21 -11.13 27.28
N PHE A 13 23.17 -10.40 26.88
CA PHE A 13 21.80 -10.69 27.27
C PHE A 13 21.28 -11.99 26.62
N GLU A 14 21.57 -12.21 25.34
CA GLU A 14 21.23 -13.46 24.62
C GLU A 14 21.95 -14.68 25.18
N LYS A 15 23.18 -14.51 25.70
CA LYS A 15 23.92 -15.54 26.44
C LYS A 15 23.33 -15.85 27.83
N GLY A 16 22.22 -15.21 28.21
CA GLY A 16 21.52 -15.45 29.47
C GLY A 16 22.13 -14.74 30.68
N GLN A 17 23.01 -13.75 30.49
CA GLN A 17 23.54 -12.99 31.61
C GLN A 17 22.48 -12.10 32.26
N THR A 18 22.53 -12.00 33.59
CA THR A 18 21.62 -11.13 34.33
C THR A 18 21.90 -9.65 34.05
N LYS A 19 20.86 -8.81 34.08
CA LYS A 19 20.98 -7.35 33.87
C LYS A 19 22.00 -6.71 34.83
N ARG A 20 22.11 -7.24 36.04
CA ARG A 20 23.11 -6.84 37.05
C ARG A 20 24.54 -7.16 36.63
N ALA A 21 24.79 -8.33 36.02
CA ALA A 21 26.11 -8.69 35.51
C ALA A 21 26.55 -7.79 34.35
N ILE A 22 25.63 -7.50 33.43
CA ILE A 22 25.85 -6.59 32.29
C ILE A 22 26.12 -5.16 32.79
N ALA A 23 25.35 -4.70 33.77
CA ALA A 23 25.53 -3.38 34.40
C ALA A 23 26.92 -3.24 35.06
N ASN A 24 27.39 -4.29 35.73
CA ASN A 24 28.73 -4.33 36.32
C ASN A 24 29.83 -4.31 35.24
N HIS A 25 29.63 -5.04 34.14
CA HIS A 25 30.58 -5.07 33.02
C HIS A 25 30.80 -3.69 32.40
N PHE A 26 29.72 -2.94 32.14
CA PHE A 26 29.80 -1.60 31.56
C PHE A 26 29.97 -0.47 32.61
N GLY A 27 29.91 -0.81 33.90
CA GLY A 27 30.00 0.15 35.01
C GLY A 27 28.89 1.21 34.96
N VAL A 28 27.66 0.78 34.70
CA VAL A 28 26.42 1.59 34.63
C VAL A 28 25.36 1.01 35.57
N SER A 29 24.25 1.73 35.79
CA SER A 29 23.15 1.22 36.62
C SER A 29 22.34 0.14 35.90
N GLU A 30 21.79 -0.81 36.66
CA GLU A 30 20.90 -1.86 36.12
C GLU A 30 19.66 -1.26 35.44
N GLN A 31 19.14 -0.15 35.97
CA GLN A 31 18.02 0.59 35.36
C GLN A 31 18.37 1.13 33.98
N TYR A 32 19.61 1.60 33.77
CA TYR A 32 20.07 2.08 32.48
C TYR A 32 20.08 0.96 31.44
N ILE A 33 20.63 -0.21 31.79
CA ILE A 33 20.64 -1.40 30.92
C ILE A 33 19.21 -1.85 30.61
N GLY A 34 18.33 -1.89 31.62
CA GLY A 34 16.93 -2.27 31.43
C GLY A 34 16.16 -1.31 30.50
N LYS A 35 16.41 0.00 30.60
CA LYS A 35 15.83 0.99 29.66
C LYS A 35 16.41 0.83 28.26
N ARG A 36 17.72 0.60 28.15
CA ARG A 36 18.40 0.47 26.86
C ARG A 36 17.96 -0.78 26.10
N LEU A 37 17.86 -1.93 26.78
CA LEU A 37 17.32 -3.17 26.19
C LEU A 37 15.89 -2.96 25.68
N LYS A 38 15.01 -2.33 26.46
CA LYS A 38 13.63 -2.02 26.02
C LYS A 38 13.60 -1.12 24.78
N GLN A 39 14.51 -0.15 24.69
CA GLN A 39 14.62 0.69 23.49
C GLN A 39 15.05 -0.13 22.28
N LEU A 40 16.05 -0.99 22.44
CA LEU A 40 16.54 -1.86 21.36
C LEU A 40 15.47 -2.88 20.91
N GLU A 41 14.72 -3.46 21.86
CA GLU A 41 13.57 -4.33 21.56
C GLU A 41 12.48 -3.57 20.82
N ALA A 42 12.25 -2.29 21.14
CA ALA A 42 11.27 -1.47 20.43
C ALA A 42 11.65 -1.19 18.97
N TYR A 43 12.94 -1.28 18.61
CA TYR A 43 13.40 -1.18 17.21
C TYR A 43 13.53 -2.54 16.51
N ARG A 44 13.21 -3.66 17.19
CA ARG A 44 13.21 -4.97 16.56
C ARG A 44 12.09 -5.06 15.52
N LEU A 45 12.39 -5.62 14.36
CA LEU A 45 11.41 -5.80 13.30
C LEU A 45 10.22 -6.66 13.79
N PRO A 46 8.97 -6.27 13.48
CA PRO A 46 7.78 -7.03 13.82
C PRO A 46 7.83 -8.46 13.25
N GLU A 47 7.17 -9.41 13.92
CA GLU A 47 7.10 -10.80 13.46
C GLU A 47 6.49 -10.94 12.06
N SER A 48 5.51 -10.10 11.74
CA SER A 48 4.87 -10.03 10.42
C SER A 48 5.88 -9.70 9.31
N VAL A 49 6.86 -8.84 9.59
CA VAL A 49 7.93 -8.51 8.63
C VAL A 49 8.93 -9.66 8.52
N GLN A 50 9.20 -10.39 9.60
CA GLN A 50 10.14 -11.51 9.59
C GLN A 50 9.66 -12.68 8.73
N LYS A 51 8.33 -12.91 8.66
CA LYS A 51 7.71 -13.97 7.85
C LYS A 51 7.83 -13.74 6.34
N LEU A 52 8.04 -12.49 5.90
CA LEU A 52 8.10 -12.14 4.49
C LEU A 52 9.42 -12.58 3.83
N THR A 53 9.39 -12.76 2.50
CA THR A 53 10.63 -12.92 1.71
C THR A 53 11.43 -11.62 1.70
N ASP A 54 12.75 -11.70 1.48
CA ASP A 54 13.61 -10.51 1.56
C ASP A 54 13.26 -9.41 0.55
N LYS A 55 12.74 -9.79 -0.62
CA LYS A 55 12.21 -8.81 -1.60
C LYS A 55 10.92 -8.15 -1.11
N GLN A 56 10.00 -8.92 -0.53
CA GLN A 56 8.76 -8.36 0.05
C GLN A 56 9.05 -7.48 1.26
N LYS A 57 10.06 -7.80 2.08
CA LYS A 57 10.52 -6.94 3.18
C LYS A 57 11.01 -5.59 2.65
N LYS A 58 11.89 -5.59 1.64
CA LYS A 58 12.35 -4.35 1.00
C LYS A 58 11.18 -3.53 0.46
N TYR A 59 10.22 -4.18 -0.19
CA TYR A 59 9.00 -3.52 -0.67
C TYR A 59 8.18 -2.90 0.47
N ALA A 60 7.94 -3.64 1.56
CA ALA A 60 7.18 -3.17 2.71
C ALA A 60 7.86 -1.98 3.41
N LEU A 61 9.20 -2.02 3.55
CA LEU A 61 9.99 -0.92 4.11
C LEU A 61 9.92 0.32 3.21
N ALA A 62 10.15 0.19 1.90
CA ALA A 62 10.04 1.29 0.94
C ALA A 62 8.63 1.92 0.95
N ARG A 63 7.58 1.09 1.10
CA ARG A 63 6.20 1.57 1.25
C ARG A 63 5.97 2.32 2.56
N ALA A 64 6.55 1.86 3.67
CA ALA A 64 6.49 2.52 4.96
C ALA A 64 7.23 3.88 4.96
N GLU A 65 8.32 4.00 4.20
CA GLU A 65 9.04 5.27 3.94
C GLU A 65 8.21 6.28 3.12
N GLY A 66 7.09 5.86 2.53
CA GLY A 66 6.20 6.72 1.75
C GLY A 66 6.45 6.71 0.24
N LYS A 67 7.30 5.80 -0.28
CA LYS A 67 7.50 5.65 -1.73
C LYS A 67 6.23 5.13 -2.42
N SER A 68 6.09 5.46 -3.70
CA SER A 68 4.94 5.01 -4.50
C SER A 68 4.97 3.48 -4.70
N LYS A 69 3.83 2.86 -5.03
CA LYS A 69 3.76 1.40 -5.28
C LYS A 69 4.71 0.97 -6.38
N THR A 70 4.82 1.77 -7.44
CA THR A 70 5.70 1.50 -8.59
C THR A 70 7.16 1.58 -8.20
N ASP A 71 7.53 2.63 -7.47
CA ASP A 71 8.94 2.88 -7.15
C ASP A 71 9.44 1.88 -6.10
N SER A 72 8.58 1.53 -5.14
CA SER A 72 8.86 0.49 -4.16
C SER A 72 9.08 -0.88 -4.81
N ALA A 73 8.28 -1.21 -5.83
CA ALA A 73 8.43 -2.46 -6.58
C ALA A 73 9.71 -2.44 -7.44
N MET A 74 10.02 -1.28 -8.04
CA MET A 74 11.23 -1.10 -8.85
C MET A 74 12.51 -1.27 -8.02
N GLU A 75 12.53 -0.73 -6.80
CA GLU A 75 13.66 -0.87 -5.86
C GLU A 75 13.78 -2.26 -5.25
N ALA A 76 12.65 -2.94 -4.95
CA ALA A 76 12.68 -4.24 -4.30
C ALA A 76 12.96 -5.41 -5.27
N TYR A 77 12.55 -5.30 -6.53
CA TYR A 77 12.64 -6.36 -7.53
C TYR A 77 13.57 -6.04 -8.70
N ASP A 78 14.21 -4.87 -8.70
CA ASP A 78 15.14 -4.39 -9.75
C ASP A 78 14.55 -4.51 -11.17
N THR A 79 13.29 -4.10 -11.32
CA THR A 79 12.60 -4.17 -12.61
C THR A 79 13.15 -3.10 -13.56
N LYS A 80 13.48 -3.50 -14.81
CA LYS A 80 13.97 -2.57 -15.84
C LYS A 80 12.86 -1.67 -16.40
N ASP A 81 11.65 -2.22 -16.53
CA ASP A 81 10.51 -1.54 -17.14
C ASP A 81 9.50 -1.05 -16.11
N ARG A 82 9.02 0.18 -16.29
CA ARG A 82 8.08 0.83 -15.37
C ARG A 82 6.70 0.16 -15.38
N ASP A 83 6.29 -0.40 -16.51
CA ASP A 83 4.97 -1.04 -16.61
C ASP A 83 4.95 -2.40 -15.90
N SER A 84 6.05 -3.14 -15.92
CA SER A 84 6.23 -4.32 -15.08
C SER A 84 6.19 -3.96 -13.59
N ALA A 85 6.83 -2.86 -13.21
CA ALA A 85 6.79 -2.37 -11.82
C ALA A 85 5.37 -2.00 -11.37
N LYS A 86 4.56 -1.40 -12.26
CA LYS A 86 3.14 -1.10 -11.97
C LYS A 86 2.33 -2.36 -11.71
N ALA A 87 2.43 -3.36 -12.59
CA ALA A 87 1.71 -4.62 -12.43
C ALA A 87 2.11 -5.32 -11.12
N LEU A 88 3.42 -5.42 -10.84
CA LEU A 88 3.92 -6.03 -9.61
C LEU A 88 3.49 -5.25 -8.35
N GLY A 89 3.65 -3.93 -8.35
CA GLY A 89 3.24 -3.09 -7.22
C GLY A 89 1.74 -3.16 -6.94
N TYR A 90 0.91 -3.32 -7.97
CA TYR A 90 -0.52 -3.53 -7.80
C TYR A 90 -0.82 -4.88 -7.12
N THR A 91 -0.24 -5.97 -7.62
CA THR A 91 -0.39 -7.32 -7.04
C THR A 91 0.08 -7.37 -5.59
N LEU A 92 1.32 -6.92 -5.32
CA LEU A 92 1.91 -6.91 -3.98
C LEU A 92 1.11 -6.04 -2.98
N SER A 93 0.43 -5.00 -3.47
CA SER A 93 -0.40 -4.16 -2.59
C SER A 93 -1.72 -4.82 -2.17
N LYS A 94 -2.14 -5.90 -2.85
CA LYS A 94 -3.32 -6.68 -2.48
C LYS A 94 -3.00 -7.79 -1.48
N ASP A 95 -1.73 -8.18 -1.37
CA ASP A 95 -1.32 -9.25 -0.48
C ASP A 95 -1.57 -8.88 1.00
N PRO A 96 -2.34 -9.69 1.74
CA PRO A 96 -2.73 -9.37 3.12
C PRO A 96 -1.53 -9.38 4.08
N ASP A 97 -0.55 -10.25 3.84
CA ASP A 97 0.66 -10.36 4.68
C ASP A 97 1.51 -9.10 4.60
N ILE A 98 1.68 -8.55 3.38
CA ILE A 98 2.44 -7.31 3.16
C ILE A 98 1.72 -6.13 3.80
N ASN A 99 0.39 -6.05 3.66
CA ASN A 99 -0.39 -4.98 4.29
C ASN A 99 -0.32 -5.03 5.82
N THR A 100 -0.36 -6.24 6.41
CA THR A 100 -0.19 -6.43 7.85
C THR A 100 1.19 -5.98 8.31
N ALA A 101 2.24 -6.38 7.60
CA ALA A 101 3.61 -5.96 7.87
C ALA A 101 3.78 -4.42 7.80
N ILE A 102 3.19 -3.76 6.79
CA ILE A 102 3.21 -2.29 6.70
C ILE A 102 2.48 -1.64 7.89
N HIS A 103 1.34 -2.21 8.31
CA HIS A 103 0.61 -1.69 9.48
C HIS A 103 1.40 -1.81 10.78
N ASP A 104 2.12 -2.92 10.97
CA ASP A 104 2.95 -3.14 12.14
C ASP A 104 4.19 -2.23 12.15
N LEU A 105 4.82 -2.02 10.99
CA LEU A 105 5.90 -1.04 10.83
C LEU A 105 5.43 0.38 11.19
N LEU A 106 4.25 0.78 10.74
CA LEU A 106 3.68 2.09 11.10
C LEU A 106 3.31 2.18 12.59
N ALA A 107 2.91 1.07 13.20
CA ALA A 107 2.62 1.02 14.63
C ALA A 107 3.91 1.17 15.47
N GLN A 108 5.02 0.58 15.01
CA GLN A 108 6.34 0.70 15.63
C GLN A 108 6.84 2.15 15.65
N GLU A 109 6.62 2.90 14.57
CA GLU A 109 6.93 4.34 14.50
C GLU A 109 5.92 5.23 15.28
N GLY A 110 4.97 4.63 16.00
CA GLY A 110 3.99 5.36 16.80
C GLY A 110 2.88 6.01 15.96
N ILE A 111 2.66 5.55 14.73
CA ILE A 111 1.59 6.00 13.82
C ILE A 111 0.59 4.85 13.55
N PRO A 112 -0.01 4.23 14.59
CA PRO A 112 -1.02 3.20 14.39
C PRO A 112 -2.30 3.81 13.80
N ARG A 113 -3.20 2.94 13.31
CA ARG A 113 -4.49 3.34 12.71
C ARG A 113 -5.26 4.35 13.56
N ARG A 114 -5.34 4.14 14.88
CA ARG A 114 -6.04 5.04 15.81
C ARG A 114 -5.45 6.45 15.84
N ARG A 115 -4.11 6.57 15.84
CA ARG A 115 -3.45 7.88 15.83
C ARG A 115 -3.66 8.63 14.52
N ARG A 116 -3.69 7.92 13.39
CA ARG A 116 -4.05 8.53 12.09
C ARG A 116 -5.47 9.08 12.08
N ILE A 117 -6.43 8.35 12.65
CA ILE A 117 -7.82 8.82 12.78
C ILE A 117 -7.91 10.05 13.68
N GLN A 118 -7.18 10.07 14.80
CA GLN A 118 -7.12 11.25 15.66
C GLN A 118 -6.54 12.46 14.93
N ARG A 119 -5.47 12.29 14.15
CA ARG A 119 -4.91 13.38 13.34
C ARG A 119 -5.86 13.87 12.24
N LEU A 120 -6.66 12.97 11.66
CA LEU A 120 -7.70 13.36 10.71
C LEU A 120 -8.80 14.19 11.39
N LYS A 121 -9.20 13.83 12.62
CA LYS A 121 -10.12 14.63 13.43
C LYS A 121 -9.53 16.02 13.69
N ASP A 122 -8.28 16.10 14.16
CA ASP A 122 -7.60 17.37 14.43
C ASP A 122 -7.57 18.28 13.19
N MET A 123 -7.40 17.71 11.99
CA MET A 123 -7.43 18.45 10.73
C MET A 123 -8.81 19.02 10.38
N ILE A 124 -9.89 18.30 10.67
CA ILE A 124 -11.26 18.74 10.40
C ILE A 124 -11.68 19.84 11.40
N GLU A 125 -11.17 19.78 12.64
CA GLU A 125 -11.42 20.78 13.69
C GLU A 125 -10.46 21.99 13.62
N CYS A 126 -9.55 22.03 12.65
CA CYS A 126 -8.63 23.14 12.47
C CYS A 126 -9.34 24.41 11.96
N SER A 127 -8.78 25.59 12.26
CA SER A 127 -9.33 26.87 11.81
C SER A 127 -9.11 27.17 10.33
N ASP A 128 -8.08 26.58 9.70
CA ASP A 128 -7.78 26.80 8.29
C ASP A 128 -8.71 25.97 7.39
N MET A 129 -9.61 26.65 6.70
CA MET A 129 -10.61 26.03 5.82
C MET A 129 -9.98 25.20 4.67
N ASN A 130 -8.76 25.53 4.22
CA ASN A 130 -8.06 24.73 3.21
C ASN A 130 -7.63 23.37 3.76
N VAL A 131 -7.23 23.32 5.03
CA VAL A 131 -6.86 22.08 5.71
C VAL A 131 -8.09 21.25 6.03
N VAL A 132 -9.17 21.91 6.48
CA VAL A 132 -10.47 21.28 6.73
C VAL A 132 -11.00 20.63 5.44
N GLY A 133 -10.98 21.36 4.31
CA GLY A 133 -11.41 20.84 3.02
C GLY A 133 -10.64 19.58 2.59
N LYS A 134 -9.32 19.55 2.79
CA LYS A 134 -8.49 18.36 2.53
C LYS A 134 -8.81 17.21 3.48
N GLY A 135 -9.06 17.50 4.75
CA GLY A 135 -9.47 16.50 5.75
C GLY A 135 -10.79 15.85 5.40
N LEU A 136 -11.79 16.63 5.01
CA LEU A 136 -13.09 16.14 4.56
C LEU A 136 -12.97 15.33 3.26
N ASP A 137 -12.20 15.80 2.27
CA ASP A 137 -11.94 15.06 1.03
C ASP A 137 -11.30 13.67 1.31
N MET A 138 -10.33 13.61 2.22
CA MET A 138 -9.75 12.34 2.66
C MET A 138 -10.76 11.44 3.36
N ALA A 139 -11.64 11.98 4.22
CA ALA A 139 -12.67 11.22 4.90
C ALA A 139 -13.67 10.61 3.90
N ASN A 140 -14.17 11.40 2.95
CA ASN A 140 -15.12 10.98 1.92
C ASN A 140 -14.54 9.89 1.00
N LYS A 141 -13.24 9.99 0.67
CA LYS A 141 -12.52 8.93 -0.07
C LYS A 141 -12.45 7.62 0.70
N MET A 142 -12.33 7.68 2.02
CA MET A 142 -12.28 6.49 2.87
C MET A 142 -13.64 5.83 3.06
N THR A 143 -14.72 6.63 3.14
CA THR A 143 -16.10 6.13 3.24
C THR A 143 -16.67 5.68 1.88
N GLY A 144 -16.00 6.06 0.78
CA GLY A 144 -16.41 5.67 -0.57
C GLY A 144 -17.54 6.55 -1.13
N GLU A 145 -17.79 7.73 -0.56
CA GLU A 145 -18.80 8.68 -1.05
C GLU A 145 -18.50 9.16 -2.48
N TYR A 146 -17.22 9.13 -2.87
CA TYR A 146 -16.78 9.42 -4.24
C TYR A 146 -16.59 8.18 -5.13
N ALA A 147 -16.92 6.98 -4.67
CA ALA A 147 -16.76 5.78 -5.50
C ALA A 147 -17.67 5.93 -6.74
N PRO A 148 -17.11 6.02 -7.96
CA PRO A 148 -17.92 6.05 -9.16
C PRO A 148 -18.71 4.73 -9.23
N LEU A 149 -20.01 4.82 -9.53
CA LEU A 149 -20.82 3.65 -9.89
C LEU A 149 -20.14 2.98 -11.08
N GLN A 150 -19.38 1.91 -10.83
CA GLN A 150 -18.84 1.07 -11.89
C GLN A 150 -20.01 0.27 -12.44
N VAL A 151 -20.59 0.75 -13.54
CA VAL A 151 -21.56 -0.01 -14.31
C VAL A 151 -20.76 -0.94 -15.21
N ASP A 152 -20.53 -2.17 -14.73
CA ASP A 152 -19.99 -3.23 -15.56
C ASP A 152 -21.06 -3.65 -16.58
N MET A 153 -20.95 -3.10 -17.80
CA MET A 153 -21.77 -3.55 -18.92
C MET A 153 -21.19 -4.85 -19.48
N THR A 154 -21.65 -5.99 -18.98
CA THR A 154 -21.38 -7.28 -19.61
C THR A 154 -22.25 -7.40 -20.86
N LEU A 155 -21.67 -7.12 -22.03
CA LEU A 155 -22.29 -7.48 -23.31
C LEU A 155 -22.21 -9.00 -23.45
N THR A 156 -23.35 -9.66 -23.60
CA THR A 156 -23.38 -11.09 -23.91
C THR A 156 -23.08 -11.30 -25.40
N ASP A 157 -22.47 -12.45 -25.72
CA ASP A 157 -22.17 -12.81 -27.12
C ASP A 157 -23.44 -12.77 -28.00
N GLU A 158 -24.59 -13.12 -27.43
CA GLU A 158 -25.90 -13.02 -28.10
C GLU A 158 -26.28 -11.59 -28.51
N MET A 159 -25.96 -10.59 -27.68
CA MET A 159 -26.21 -9.19 -28.00
C MET A 159 -25.29 -8.70 -29.11
N ILE A 160 -24.04 -9.18 -29.14
CA ILE A 160 -23.07 -8.85 -30.20
C ILE A 160 -23.52 -9.43 -31.53
N VAL A 161 -23.95 -10.70 -31.56
CA VAL A 161 -24.47 -11.35 -32.78
C VAL A 161 -25.70 -10.61 -33.30
N LYS A 162 -26.65 -10.29 -32.42
CA LYS A 162 -27.87 -9.54 -32.80
C LYS A 162 -27.57 -8.16 -33.38
N TRP A 163 -26.54 -7.47 -32.86
CA TRP A 163 -26.09 -6.18 -33.40
C TRP A 163 -25.45 -6.33 -34.78
N ILE A 164 -24.64 -7.37 -34.99
CA ILE A 164 -24.03 -7.67 -36.29
C ILE A 164 -25.11 -7.99 -37.33
N ASP A 165 -26.07 -8.84 -36.98
CA ASP A 165 -27.17 -9.22 -37.89
C ASP A 165 -27.99 -8.00 -38.30
N CYS A 166 -28.33 -7.13 -37.34
CA CYS A 166 -29.08 -5.90 -37.61
C CYS A 166 -28.28 -4.93 -38.50
N ALA A 167 -26.96 -4.81 -38.29
CA ALA A 167 -26.09 -3.99 -39.13
C ALA A 167 -25.99 -4.53 -40.58
N VAL A 168 -25.93 -5.85 -40.75
CA VAL A 168 -25.92 -6.49 -42.08
C VAL A 168 -27.26 -6.31 -42.80
N GLU A 169 -28.38 -6.41 -42.10
CA GLU A 169 -29.70 -6.15 -42.68
C GLU A 169 -29.87 -4.71 -43.13
N MET A 170 -29.43 -3.73 -42.32
CA MET A 170 -29.45 -2.32 -42.71
C MET A 170 -28.55 -2.04 -43.93
N ALA A 171 -27.37 -2.67 -44.01
CA ALA A 171 -26.49 -2.53 -45.17
C ALA A 171 -27.11 -3.11 -46.45
N LYS A 172 -27.82 -4.25 -46.35
CA LYS A 172 -28.55 -4.85 -47.47
C LYS A 172 -29.72 -3.97 -47.92
N ALA A 173 -30.50 -3.43 -46.99
CA ALA A 173 -31.61 -2.52 -47.30
C ALA A 173 -31.12 -1.27 -48.04
N ASN A 174 -30.03 -0.65 -47.57
CA ASN A 174 -29.43 0.51 -48.23
C ASN A 174 -28.86 0.18 -49.62
N ALA A 175 -28.31 -1.02 -49.83
CA ALA A 175 -27.81 -1.44 -51.13
C ALA A 175 -28.95 -1.61 -52.16
N ILE A 176 -30.10 -2.12 -51.72
CA ILE A 176 -31.29 -2.30 -52.57
C ILE A 176 -31.87 -0.94 -52.99
N GLU A 177 -31.94 0.04 -52.07
CA GLU A 177 -32.41 1.39 -52.39
C GLU A 177 -31.52 2.11 -53.42
N ILE A 178 -30.22 1.82 -53.45
CA ILE A 178 -29.30 2.38 -54.44
C ILE A 178 -29.57 1.80 -55.83
N GLU A 179 -29.78 0.48 -55.95
CA GLU A 179 -30.08 -0.18 -57.23
C GLU A 179 -31.42 0.30 -57.84
N ASP A 180 -32.48 0.41 -57.03
CA ASP A 180 -33.78 0.90 -57.49
C ASP A 180 -33.75 2.38 -57.93
N SER A 181 -32.89 3.20 -57.32
CA SER A 181 -32.69 4.60 -57.74
C SER A 181 -31.95 4.74 -59.08
N THR A 182 -31.14 3.74 -59.44
CA THR A 182 -30.38 3.72 -60.70
C THR A 182 -31.18 3.13 -61.86
N ALA A 183 -32.13 2.23 -61.58
CA ALA A 183 -33.00 1.63 -62.60
C ALA A 183 -34.06 2.61 -63.13
N ASN A 184 -34.48 3.60 -62.34
CA ASN A 184 -35.52 4.58 -62.70
C ASN A 184 -35.01 5.82 -63.47
N LYS A 185 -33.72 5.83 -63.88
CA LYS A 185 -33.09 6.94 -64.62
C LYS A 185 -32.70 6.60 -66.07
N ASN A 186 -33.11 5.45 -66.59
CA ASN A 186 -32.93 5.07 -68.00
C ASN A 186 -34.26 5.07 -68.75
#